data_AF-A0A9P7VLR3-F1
#
_entry.id   AF-A0A9P7VLR3-F1
#
_cell.length_a   1.000
_cell.length_b   1.000
_cell.length_c   1.000
_cell.angle_alpha   90.00
_cell.angle_beta   90.00
_cell.angle_gamma   90.00
#
_symmetry.space_group_name_H-M   'P 1'
#
loop_
_entity.id
_entity.type
_entity.pdbx_description
1 polymer ?
#
loop_
_entity_poly.entity_id
_entity_poly.type
_entity_poly.pdbx_seq_one_letter_code
_entity_poly.pdbx_strand_id
1 'polypeptide(L)'
;MKLAFSTAFLVAFFARSTASAAVRRDIFDPPILSPGSGTVWMVKTTQNVSWDTSNPPEPITDRNHSSIRLTKGGRQLPLVLADQFDILLGSIEVEVPWVTEGDDYSIILFGDSGNWGETFSIKGGPTY
;
A
#
# COMPACT_ATOMS: atom_id res chain seq x y z
N MET A 1 -41.22 -13.77 66.67
CA MET A 1 -41.84 -13.64 65.33
C MET A 1 -41.87 -12.16 64.97
N LYS A 2 -41.14 -11.74 63.93
CA LYS A 2 -41.37 -10.55 63.08
C LYS A 2 -40.31 -10.58 61.98
N LEU A 3 -40.71 -11.04 60.80
CA LEU A 3 -39.97 -10.92 59.56
C LEU A 3 -39.99 -9.45 59.13
N ALA A 4 -38.87 -8.93 58.63
CA ALA A 4 -38.85 -7.71 57.83
C ALA A 4 -37.93 -7.95 56.63
N PHE A 5 -38.55 -8.08 55.46
CA PHE A 5 -37.89 -8.04 54.16
C PHE A 5 -37.43 -6.60 53.90
N SER A 6 -36.16 -6.41 53.51
CA SER A 6 -35.74 -5.16 52.89
C SER A 6 -35.08 -5.44 51.54
N THR A 7 -35.68 -4.81 50.55
CA THR A 7 -35.54 -4.96 49.11
C THR A 7 -34.14 -4.64 48.62
N ALA A 8 -33.58 -5.54 47.80
CA ALA A 8 -32.34 -5.33 47.06
C ALA A 8 -32.52 -4.22 45.99
N PHE A 9 -31.58 -3.28 45.92
CA PHE A 9 -31.51 -2.29 44.84
C PHE A 9 -30.37 -2.67 43.89
N LEU A 10 -30.69 -3.33 42.79
CA LEU A 10 -29.73 -3.72 41.76
C LEU A 10 -29.72 -2.63 40.68
N VAL A 11 -28.70 -1.76 40.69
CA VAL A 11 -28.54 -0.73 39.66
C VAL A 11 -27.93 -1.40 38.42
N ALA A 12 -28.76 -1.63 37.39
CA ALA A 12 -28.30 -2.12 36.11
C ALA A 12 -27.66 -0.98 35.31
N PHE A 13 -26.33 -1.00 35.18
CA PHE A 13 -25.57 -0.10 34.32
C PHE A 13 -25.68 -0.61 32.87
N PHE A 14 -26.66 -0.13 32.11
CA PHE A 14 -26.71 -0.40 30.68
C PHE A 14 -25.77 0.57 29.95
N ALA A 15 -24.54 0.14 29.71
CA ALA A 15 -23.69 0.80 28.73
C ALA A 15 -24.30 0.56 27.33
N ARG A 16 -24.88 1.60 26.73
CA ARG A 16 -25.22 1.58 25.30
C ARG A 16 -23.92 1.61 24.51
N SER A 17 -23.44 0.46 24.06
CA SER A 17 -22.44 0.41 22.99
C SER A 17 -23.09 0.93 21.71
N THR A 18 -22.79 2.17 21.31
CA THR A 18 -23.05 2.60 19.94
C THR A 18 -22.07 1.83 19.06
N ALA A 19 -22.51 0.71 18.50
CA ALA A 19 -21.77 0.06 17.43
C ALA A 19 -21.69 1.07 16.28
N SER A 20 -20.50 1.61 16.03
CA SER A 20 -20.24 2.35 14.80
C SER A 20 -20.52 1.39 13.64
N ALA A 21 -21.42 1.77 12.73
CA ALA A 21 -21.65 0.98 11.53
C ALA A 21 -20.31 0.83 10.81
N ALA A 22 -19.84 -0.41 10.64
CA ALA A 22 -18.62 -0.68 9.91
C ALA A 22 -18.80 -0.18 8.48
N VAL A 23 -18.12 0.91 8.12
CA VAL A 23 -18.06 1.36 6.74
C VAL A 23 -17.16 0.37 5.99
N ARG A 24 -17.72 -0.30 4.99
CA ARG A 24 -16.95 -1.15 4.08
C ARG A 24 -15.94 -0.24 3.37
N ARG A 25 -14.66 -0.43 3.67
CA ARG A 25 -13.58 0.16 2.87
C ARG A 25 -13.32 -0.74 1.68
N ASP A 26 -13.15 -0.14 0.52
CA ASP A 26 -12.89 -0.88 -0.71
C ASP A 26 -11.39 -0.89 -1.02
N ILE A 27 -11.00 -1.94 -1.74
CA ILE A 27 -9.63 -2.15 -2.21
C ILE A 27 -9.32 -1.17 -3.33
N PHE A 28 -8.17 -0.51 -3.27
CA PHE A 28 -7.73 0.41 -4.32
C PHE A 28 -6.46 -0.11 -5.00
N ASP A 29 -6.64 -0.64 -6.21
CA ASP A 29 -5.57 -1.18 -7.07
C ASP A 29 -5.33 -0.28 -8.30
N PRO A 30 -4.73 0.92 -8.14
CA PRO A 30 -4.54 1.86 -9.25
C PRO A 30 -3.52 1.33 -10.28
N PRO A 31 -3.83 1.33 -11.59
CA PRO A 31 -2.90 0.94 -12.64
C PRO A 31 -1.59 1.74 -12.59
N ILE A 32 -0.44 1.06 -12.60
CA ILE A 32 0.87 1.71 -12.73
C ILE A 32 1.05 2.17 -14.18
N LEU A 33 1.43 3.43 -14.36
CA LEU A 33 1.65 4.08 -15.65
C LEU A 33 3.14 4.16 -16.02
N SER A 34 4.02 4.31 -15.02
CA SER A 34 5.47 4.31 -15.18
C SER A 34 6.14 3.70 -13.94
N PRO A 35 7.21 2.90 -14.10
CA PRO A 35 7.79 2.43 -15.36
C PRO A 35 6.87 1.42 -16.06
N GLY A 36 6.97 1.35 -17.38
CA GLY A 36 6.25 0.40 -18.22
C GLY A 36 7.18 -0.35 -19.18
N SER A 37 6.61 -1.17 -20.05
CA SER A 37 7.35 -1.91 -21.08
C SER A 37 8.26 -1.00 -21.90
N GLY A 38 9.52 -1.42 -22.08
CA GLY A 38 10.55 -0.66 -22.80
C GLY A 38 11.23 0.46 -21.99
N THR A 39 10.80 0.71 -20.74
CA THR A 39 11.47 1.68 -19.86
C THR A 39 12.86 1.17 -19.46
N VAL A 40 13.84 2.06 -19.42
CA VAL A 40 15.20 1.77 -18.95
C VAL A 40 15.57 2.73 -17.84
N TRP A 41 15.88 2.20 -16.67
CA TRP A 41 16.42 2.94 -15.54
C TRP A 41 17.92 2.71 -15.40
N MET A 42 18.64 3.77 -15.02
CA MET A 42 20.04 3.67 -14.63
C MET A 42 20.13 3.60 -13.10
N VAL A 43 20.94 2.71 -12.57
CA VAL A 43 21.22 2.65 -11.13
C VAL A 43 21.73 4.00 -10.60
N LYS A 44 21.39 4.32 -9.35
CA LYS A 44 21.75 5.57 -8.65
C LYS A 44 21.24 6.84 -9.32
N THR A 45 20.19 6.73 -10.13
CA THR A 45 19.46 7.90 -10.66
C THR A 45 18.11 8.03 -9.96
N THR A 46 17.55 9.23 -9.98
CA THR A 46 16.17 9.47 -9.55
C THR A 46 15.24 9.20 -10.73
N GLN A 47 14.19 8.43 -10.49
CA GLN A 47 13.19 8.07 -11.50
C GLN A 47 11.79 8.27 -10.94
N ASN A 48 10.81 8.55 -11.81
CA ASN A 48 9.43 8.73 -11.39
C ASN A 48 8.64 7.42 -11.55
N VAL A 49 8.01 6.99 -10.45
CA VAL A 49 6.97 5.96 -10.46
C VAL A 49 5.63 6.69 -10.46
N SER A 50 4.74 6.37 -11.39
CA SER A 50 3.42 6.99 -11.48
C SER A 50 2.33 5.95 -11.70
N TRP A 51 1.12 6.30 -11.27
CA TRP A 51 -0.07 5.45 -11.34
C TRP A 51 -1.33 6.29 -11.51
N ASP A 52 -2.41 5.66 -11.97
CA ASP A 52 -3.68 6.33 -12.25
C ASP A 52 -4.52 6.50 -10.97
N THR A 53 -4.85 7.75 -10.63
CA THR A 53 -5.69 8.12 -9.48
C THR A 53 -7.03 8.71 -9.89
N SER A 54 -7.49 8.50 -11.13
CA SER A 54 -8.69 9.15 -11.67
C SER A 54 -10.02 8.64 -11.11
N ASN A 55 -10.05 7.42 -10.57
CA ASN A 55 -11.29 6.79 -10.09
C ASN A 55 -11.11 6.01 -8.76
N PRO A 56 -10.74 6.69 -7.66
CA PRO A 56 -10.56 6.04 -6.37
C PRO A 56 -11.91 5.72 -5.71
N PRO A 57 -12.02 4.61 -4.96
CA PRO A 57 -13.19 4.35 -4.13
C PRO A 57 -13.26 5.29 -2.92
N GLU A 58 -14.43 5.41 -2.30
CA GLU A 58 -14.60 6.15 -1.05
C GLU A 58 -15.41 5.31 -0.04
N PRO A 59 -14.83 4.92 1.11
CA PRO A 59 -13.46 5.18 1.58
C PRO A 59 -12.41 4.16 1.08
N ILE A 60 -11.14 4.60 1.02
CA ILE A 60 -9.97 3.79 0.68
C ILE A 60 -9.36 3.16 1.95
N THR A 61 -9.04 1.86 1.91
CA THR A 61 -8.26 1.18 2.96
C THR A 61 -6.78 1.60 2.90
N ASP A 62 -6.16 1.85 4.06
CA ASP A 62 -4.71 2.11 4.19
C ASP A 62 -4.10 3.18 3.27
N ARG A 63 -4.93 4.13 2.82
CA ARG A 63 -4.57 5.25 1.93
C ARG A 63 -3.19 5.87 2.16
N ASN A 64 -2.84 6.15 3.43
CA ASN A 64 -1.63 6.87 3.82
C ASN A 64 -0.44 5.97 4.20
N HIS A 65 -0.57 4.65 4.09
CA HIS A 65 0.47 3.68 4.45
C HIS A 65 0.98 2.91 3.23
N SER A 66 0.94 3.56 2.07
CA SER A 66 1.29 2.94 0.80
C SER A 66 2.81 2.78 0.65
N SER A 67 3.23 1.88 -0.25
CA SER A 67 4.65 1.67 -0.52
C SER A 67 4.96 1.20 -1.93
N ILE A 68 6.18 1.47 -2.40
CA ILE A 68 6.71 1.01 -3.68
C ILE A 68 7.78 -0.05 -3.40
N ARG A 69 7.64 -1.22 -4.00
CA ARG A 69 8.60 -2.34 -3.93
C ARG A 69 9.16 -2.65 -5.31
N LEU A 70 10.41 -3.12 -5.34
CA LEU A 70 11.07 -3.59 -6.55
C LEU A 70 11.01 -5.11 -6.63
N THR A 71 10.77 -5.65 -7.83
CA THR A 71 10.84 -7.09 -8.10
C THR A 71 11.84 -7.37 -9.22
N LYS A 72 12.33 -8.62 -9.27
CA LYS A 72 13.11 -9.15 -10.39
C LYS A 72 12.68 -10.59 -10.67
N GLY A 73 12.43 -10.93 -11.93
CA GLY A 73 12.07 -12.28 -12.34
C GLY A 73 10.79 -12.79 -11.65
N GLY A 74 9.83 -11.90 -11.41
CA GLY A 74 8.58 -12.22 -10.70
C GLY A 74 8.73 -12.42 -9.19
N ARG A 75 9.87 -12.06 -8.59
CA ARG A 75 10.11 -12.17 -7.15
C ARG A 75 10.38 -10.80 -6.54
N GLN A 76 9.66 -10.48 -5.48
CA GLN A 76 9.91 -9.25 -4.72
C GLN A 76 11.33 -9.30 -4.12
N LEU A 77 12.07 -8.21 -4.33
CA LEU A 77 13.37 -8.00 -3.69
C LEU A 77 13.16 -7.42 -2.28
N PRO A 78 14.11 -7.61 -1.35
CA PRO A 78 14.07 -6.98 -0.03
C PRO A 78 14.45 -5.49 -0.10
N LEU A 79 13.85 -4.75 -1.06
CA LEU A 79 14.12 -3.35 -1.35
C LEU A 79 12.81 -2.55 -1.31
N VAL A 80 12.82 -1.51 -0.50
CA VAL A 80 11.76 -0.50 -0.40
C VAL A 80 12.23 0.73 -1.16
N LEU A 81 11.48 1.15 -2.17
CA LEU A 81 11.81 2.35 -2.94
C LEU A 81 11.16 3.61 -2.35
N ALA A 82 9.96 3.47 -1.80
CA ALA A 82 9.26 4.50 -1.04
C ALA A 82 8.23 3.86 -0.11
N ASP A 83 7.87 4.52 0.98
CA ASP A 83 6.83 4.10 1.92
C ASP A 83 6.14 5.27 2.61
N GLN A 84 5.05 4.98 3.35
CA GLN A 84 4.32 5.93 4.20
C GLN A 84 3.78 7.15 3.45
N PHE A 85 3.21 6.92 2.26
CA PHE A 85 2.63 7.98 1.43
C PHE A 85 1.13 7.78 1.15
N ASP A 86 0.48 8.89 0.77
CA ASP A 86 -0.89 8.89 0.26
C ASP A 86 -0.92 8.33 -1.16
N ILE A 87 -1.65 7.24 -1.38
CA ILE A 87 -1.80 6.63 -2.71
C ILE A 87 -2.46 7.56 -3.73
N LEU A 88 -3.09 8.65 -3.31
CA LEU A 88 -3.65 9.63 -4.26
C LEU A 88 -2.64 10.68 -4.76
N LEU A 89 -1.36 10.58 -4.38
CA LEU A 89 -0.30 11.44 -4.96
C LEU A 89 -0.11 11.22 -6.47
N GLY A 90 -0.40 10.02 -6.97
CA GLY A 90 -0.31 9.68 -8.40
C GLY A 90 1.12 9.53 -8.94
N SER A 91 2.13 10.07 -8.24
CA SER A 91 3.53 9.79 -8.54
C SER A 91 4.47 10.05 -7.37
N ILE A 92 5.59 9.33 -7.35
CA ILE A 92 6.72 9.55 -6.42
C ILE A 92 8.04 9.38 -7.17
N GLU A 93 8.97 10.29 -6.89
CA GLU A 93 10.37 10.14 -7.27
C GLU A 93 11.07 9.14 -6.33
N VAL A 94 11.77 8.16 -6.90
CA VAL A 94 12.52 7.13 -6.17
C VAL A 94 13.96 7.10 -6.65
N GLU A 95 14.89 6.75 -5.76
CA GLU A 95 16.26 6.44 -6.15
C GLU A 95 16.33 4.99 -6.64
N VAL A 96 16.90 4.78 -7.83
CA VAL A 96 17.14 3.44 -8.37
C VAL A 96 18.29 2.80 -7.58
N PRO A 97 18.06 1.68 -6.88
CA PRO A 97 19.08 1.06 -6.04
C PRO A 97 20.22 0.47 -6.87
N TRP A 98 21.37 0.23 -6.23
CA TRP A 98 22.46 -0.52 -6.84
C TRP A 98 22.10 -2.02 -6.90
N VAL A 99 21.64 -2.46 -8.07
CA VAL A 99 21.22 -3.85 -8.34
C VAL A 99 21.85 -4.34 -9.64
N THR A 100 21.97 -5.65 -9.82
CA THR A 100 22.47 -6.24 -11.08
C THR A 100 21.64 -5.76 -12.26
N GLU A 101 22.26 -5.47 -13.39
CA GLU A 101 21.48 -5.18 -14.58
C GLU A 101 20.57 -6.35 -15.00
N GLY A 102 19.50 -6.02 -15.73
CA GLY A 102 18.48 -6.97 -16.16
C GLY A 102 17.31 -6.27 -16.86
N ASP A 103 16.45 -7.06 -17.47
CA ASP A 103 15.26 -6.66 -18.24
C ASP A 103 13.95 -7.21 -17.66
N ASP A 104 14.03 -7.89 -16.50
CA ASP A 104 12.96 -8.60 -15.83
C ASP A 104 12.56 -7.92 -14.50
N TYR A 105 12.74 -6.60 -14.39
CA TYR A 105 12.33 -5.82 -13.22
C TYR A 105 10.87 -5.40 -13.32
N SER A 106 10.17 -5.29 -12.20
CA SER A 106 8.85 -4.64 -12.14
C SER A 106 8.64 -3.92 -10.81
N ILE A 107 7.64 -3.04 -10.76
CA ILE A 107 7.21 -2.38 -9.54
C ILE A 107 6.00 -3.12 -8.96
N ILE A 108 5.94 -3.23 -7.63
CA ILE A 108 4.68 -3.45 -6.92
C ILE A 108 4.34 -2.18 -6.16
N LEU A 109 3.17 -1.62 -6.43
CA LEU A 109 2.57 -0.54 -5.66
C LEU A 109 1.63 -1.13 -4.63
N PHE A 110 1.95 -0.96 -3.34
CA PHE A 110 1.11 -1.39 -2.24
C PHE A 110 0.27 -0.22 -1.73
N GLY A 111 -1.05 -0.39 -1.72
CA GLY A 111 -1.98 0.34 -0.85
C GLY A 111 -2.40 -0.61 0.27
N ASP A 112 -3.63 -1.13 0.18
CA ASP A 112 -4.11 -2.25 0.99
C ASP A 112 -3.85 -3.63 0.34
N SER A 113 -3.65 -3.67 -0.97
CA SER A 113 -3.15 -4.79 -1.77
C SER A 113 -1.95 -4.36 -2.63
N GLY A 114 -1.26 -5.32 -3.25
CA GLY A 114 -0.12 -5.07 -4.13
C GLY A 114 -0.51 -5.12 -5.60
N ASN A 115 -0.43 -4.00 -6.31
CA ASN A 115 -0.63 -3.93 -7.76
C ASN A 115 0.71 -4.03 -8.51
N TRP A 116 0.77 -4.94 -9.49
CA TRP A 116 1.98 -5.24 -10.24
C TRP A 116 2.03 -4.44 -11.53
N GLY A 117 3.16 -3.76 -11.76
CA GLY A 117 3.45 -3.05 -12.99
C GLY A 117 4.01 -3.99 -14.07
N GLU A 118 4.15 -3.45 -15.28
CA GLU A 118 4.82 -4.13 -16.38
C GLU A 118 6.32 -4.32 -16.11
N THR A 119 6.94 -5.22 -16.86
CA THR A 119 8.39 -5.44 -16.79
C THR A 119 9.17 -4.34 -17.50
N PHE A 120 10.31 -3.96 -16.94
CA PHE A 120 11.22 -2.96 -17.47
C PHE A 120 12.70 -3.31 -17.17
N SER A 121 13.62 -2.52 -17.71
CA SER A 121 15.06 -2.75 -17.56
C SER A 121 15.72 -1.82 -16.53
N ILE A 122 16.66 -2.36 -15.76
CA ILE A 122 17.63 -1.58 -14.97
C ILE A 122 19.04 -1.88 -15.49
N LYS A 123 19.84 -0.84 -15.74
CA LYS A 123 21.19 -0.90 -16.34
C LYS A 123 22.23 -0.14 -15.52
N GLY A 124 23.50 -0.42 -15.81
CA GLY A 124 24.66 0.24 -15.16
C GLY A 124 25.09 -0.38 -13.83
N GLY A 125 24.39 -1.43 -13.37
CA GLY A 125 24.78 -2.26 -12.24
C GLY A 125 25.82 -3.32 -12.59
N PRO A 126 26.19 -4.19 -11.65
CA PRO A 126 27.04 -5.35 -11.95
C PRO A 126 26.33 -6.29 -12.92
N THR A 127 27.09 -7.04 -13.71
CA THR A 127 26.58 -8.14 -14.54
C THR A 127 26.66 -9.46 -13.76
N TYR A 128 25.83 -10.44 -14.13
CA TYR A 128 26.03 -11.84 -13.73
C TYR A 128 26.94 -12.55 -14.74
#